data_AF-L5NM38-F1
#
_entry.id   AF-L5NM38-F1
#
_cell.length_a   1.000
_cell.length_b   1.000
_cell.length_c   1.000
_cell.angle_alpha   90.00
_cell.angle_beta   90.00
_cell.angle_gamma   90.00
#
_symmetry.space_group_name_H-M   'P 1'
#
loop_
_entity.id
_entity.type
_entity.pdbx_description
1 polymer ?
#
loop_
_entity_poly.entity_id
_entity_poly.type
_entity_poly.pdbx_seq_one_letter_code
_entity_poly.pdbx_strand_id
1 'polypeptide(L)' 'MVVDPLRAFADRYVADARERGAEVVAAVDTHVHADHVSGVRAV' A
#
# COMPACT_ATOMS: atom_id res chain seq x y z
N MET A 1 2.94 2.48 7.81
CA MET A 1 3.20 2.92 6.42
C MET A 1 3.39 1.69 5.57
N VAL A 2 2.98 1.74 4.29
CA VAL A 2 3.27 0.71 3.28
C VAL A 2 4.12 1.35 2.18
N VAL A 3 5.19 0.66 1.75
CA VAL A 3 6.11 1.10 0.70
C VAL A 3 5.88 0.24 -0.53
N ASP A 4 5.79 0.87 -1.71
CA ASP A 4 5.48 0.24 -3.00
C ASP A 4 4.26 -0.70 -2.96
N PRO A 5 3.09 -0.21 -2.49
CA PRO A 5 1.89 -1.03 -2.42
C PRO A 5 1.42 -1.43 -3.81
N LEU A 6 1.14 -2.71 -4.04
CA LEU A 6 0.49 -3.18 -5.27
C LEU A 6 -1.04 -3.04 -5.14
N ARG A 7 -1.70 -2.36 -6.09
CA ARG A 7 -3.15 -2.10 -6.05
C ARG A 7 -3.98 -3.37 -5.87
N ALA A 8 -3.55 -4.48 -6.47
CA ALA A 8 -4.24 -5.77 -6.38
C ALA A 8 -4.34 -6.34 -4.95
N PHE A 9 -3.52 -5.85 -4.01
CA PHE A 9 -3.44 -6.35 -2.63
C PHE A 9 -3.73 -5.29 -1.58
N ALA A 10 -4.35 -4.16 -1.95
CA ALA A 10 -4.65 -3.06 -1.03
C ALA A 10 -5.33 -3.51 0.28
N ASP A 11 -6.36 -4.37 0.17
CA ASP A 11 -7.11 -4.86 1.33
C ASP A 11 -6.26 -5.71 2.28
N ARG A 12 -5.32 -6.48 1.72
CA ARG A 12 -4.42 -7.33 2.51
C ARG A 12 -3.50 -6.51 3.40
N TYR A 13 -2.94 -5.41 2.90
CA TYR A 13 -2.06 -4.56 3.71
C TYR A 13 -2.79 -4.00 4.94
N VAL A 14 -4.06 -3.65 4.79
CA VAL A 14 -4.91 -3.16 5.89
C VAL A 14 -5.22 -4.29 6.87
N ALA A 15 -5.56 -5.48 6.38
CA ALA A 15 -5.82 -6.65 7.22
C ALA A 15 -4.58 -7.05 8.04
N ASP A 16 -3.42 -7.18 7.38
CA ASP A 16 -2.16 -7.55 8.03
C ASP A 16 -1.73 -6.52 9.08
N ALA A 17 -1.97 -5.23 8.84
CA ALA A 17 -1.71 -4.18 9.83
C ALA A 17 -2.62 -4.34 11.06
N ARG A 18 -3.92 -4.56 10.86
CA ARG A 18 -4.89 -4.76 11.94
C ARG A 18 -4.58 -5.99 12.78
N GLU A 19 -4.22 -7.10 12.15
CA GLU A 19 -3.79 -8.33 12.86
C GLU A 19 -2.57 -8.10 13.75
N ARG A 20 -1.72 -7.14 13.39
CA ARG A 20 -0.52 -6.75 14.15
C ARG A 20 -0.79 -5.61 15.14
N GLY A 21 -2.04 -5.18 15.30
CA GLY A 21 -2.39 -4.04 16.17
C GLY A 21 -1.89 -2.69 15.65
N ALA A 22 -1.69 -2.57 14.34
CA ALA A 22 -1.19 -1.37 13.67
C ALA A 22 -2.24 -0.76 12.73
N GLU A 23 -2.06 0.53 12.44
CA GLU A 23 -2.86 1.28 11.48
C GLU A 23 -2.00 1.76 10.30
N VAL A 24 -2.49 1.57 9.07
CA VAL A 24 -1.84 2.13 7.88
C VAL A 24 -2.25 3.58 7.71
N VAL A 25 -1.37 4.50 8.10
CA VAL A 25 -1.60 5.96 7.99
C VAL A 25 -1.00 6.59 6.73
N ALA A 26 -0.15 5.86 6.00
CA ALA A 26 0.53 6.35 4.82
C ALA A 26 0.90 5.21 3.86
N ALA A 27 0.86 5.51 2.58
CA ALA A 27 1.33 4.68 1.48
C ALA A 27 2.27 5.53 0.62
N VAL A 28 3.45 5.00 0.28
CA VAL A 28 4.48 5.71 -0.48
C VAL A 28 5.02 4.81 -1.58
N ASP A 29 5.17 5.37 -2.78
CA ASP A 29 5.97 4.77 -3.83
C ASP A 29 7.40 5.29 -3.74
N THR A 30 8.36 4.39 -3.94
CA THR A 30 9.77 4.75 -4.04
C THR A 30 10.09 5.40 -5.38
N HIS A 31 9.36 5.03 -6.43
CA HIS A 31 9.50 5.53 -7.80
C HIS A 31 8.19 5.32 -8.58
N VAL A 32 8.14 5.81 -9.82
CA VAL A 32 7.04 5.49 -10.71
C VAL A 32 7.24 4.09 -11.27
N HIS A 33 6.37 3.17 -10.87
CA HIS A 33 6.42 1.78 -11.29
C HIS A 33 6.02 1.62 -12.76
N ALA A 34 6.72 0.73 -13.47
CA ALA A 34 6.46 0.45 -14.89
C ALA A 34 5.80 -0.93 -15.10
N ASP A 35 5.85 -1.80 -14.10
CA ASP A 35 5.44 -3.19 -14.14
C ASP A 35 4.08 -3.43 -13.46
N HIS A 36 3.60 -2.47 -12.67
CA HIS A 36 2.35 -2.61 -11.96
C HIS A 36 1.64 -1.29 -11.65
N VAL A 37 0.38 -1.41 -11.25
CA VAL A 37 -0.41 -0.29 -10.76
C VAL A 37 -0.20 -0.15 -9.26
N SER A 38 0.37 0.98 -8.85
CA SER A 38 0.52 1.33 -7.44
C SER A 38 -0.85 1.39 -6.73
N GLY A 39 -0.84 0.99 -5.47
CA GLY A 39 -1.95 1.14 -4.53
C GLY A 39 -2.07 2.56 -3.96
N VAL A 40 -1.14 3.46 -4.27
CA VAL A 40 -1.28 4.90 -4.02
C VAL A 40 -2.34 5.47 -4.98
N ARG A 41 -3.26 6.29 -4.46
CA ARG A 41 -4.31 6.93 -5.27
C ARG A 41 -3.84 8.32 -5.69
N ALA A 42 -3.89 8.64 -6.98
CA ALA A 42 -3.77 10.01 -7.46
C ALA A 42 -4.99 10.82 -6.98
N VAL A 43 -4.74 12.04 -6.50
CA VAL A 43 -5.76 12.96 -5.96
C VAL A 43 -6.56 13.60 -7.08
#